data_AF-A0A843TAW0-F1
#
_entry.id   AF-A0A843TAW0-F1
#
_cell.length_a   1.000
_cell.length_b   1.000
_cell.length_c   1.000
_cell.angle_alpha   90.00
_cell.angle_beta   90.00
_cell.angle_gamma   90.00
#
_symmetry.space_group_name_H-M   'P 1'
#
loop_
_entity.id
_entity.type
_entity.pdbx_description
1 polymer ?
#
loop_
_entity_poly.entity_id
_entity_poly.type
_entity_poly.pdbx_seq_one_letter_code
_entity_poly.pdbx_strand_id
1 'polypeptide(L)'
;LETLAWEQPFHERFQVLLMRALHASGRTAEALEVYTRARTTLQEELGLDPGEELQEEHVRVLAGRPPPGAVRDDVASPAQLPSSPAGLIGREPELAEIDEVMGSGDTRICVVTGTAGVGKTAAALAWAHRRRTDFPDGQLFVDLRGFSDERPTEPIEALAAFLRSLGIDDEGMPPGLAERSALFRSLVAERRVLVLL
;
A
#
# COMPACT_ATOMS: atom_id res chain seq x y z
N LEU A 1 20.06 -1.82 2.39
CA LEU A 1 20.29 -3.03 3.23
C LEU A 1 20.50 -4.31 2.41
N GLU A 2 20.45 -4.25 1.08
CA GLU A 2 20.64 -5.39 0.16
C GLU A 2 22.05 -6.00 0.14
N THR A 3 23.07 -5.27 0.60
CA THR A 3 24.48 -5.71 0.51
C THR A 3 24.85 -6.81 1.51
N LEU A 4 24.01 -7.08 2.53
CA LEU A 4 24.24 -8.18 3.50
C LEU A 4 23.53 -9.49 3.13
N ALA A 5 22.70 -9.50 2.07
CA ALA A 5 21.90 -10.68 1.70
C ALA A 5 22.69 -11.80 1.02
N TRP A 6 23.93 -11.55 0.58
CA TRP A 6 24.72 -12.50 -0.21
C TRP A 6 25.72 -13.33 0.62
N GLU A 7 25.94 -13.02 1.89
CA GLU A 7 27.00 -13.70 2.67
C GLU A 7 26.52 -14.85 3.57
N GLN A 8 25.21 -15.14 3.65
CA GLN A 8 24.70 -16.09 4.64
C GLN A 8 23.54 -16.99 4.14
N PRO A 9 23.79 -17.95 3.22
CA PRO A 9 22.78 -18.90 2.74
C PRO A 9 22.15 -19.76 3.84
N PHE A 10 22.86 -19.98 4.96
CA PHE A 10 22.47 -20.89 6.04
C PHE A 10 21.58 -20.27 7.12
N HIS A 11 21.33 -18.96 7.05
CA HIS A 11 20.44 -18.31 8.02
C HIS A 11 18.98 -18.52 7.62
N GLU A 12 18.43 -19.68 7.97
CA GLU A 12 17.05 -20.08 7.65
C GLU A 12 16.01 -19.05 8.11
N ARG A 13 16.25 -18.40 9.26
CA ARG A 13 15.40 -17.31 9.76
C ARG A 13 15.32 -16.12 8.81
N PHE A 14 16.38 -15.81 8.08
CA PHE A 14 16.36 -14.78 7.05
C PHE A 14 15.52 -15.22 5.84
N GLN A 15 15.63 -16.48 5.42
CA GLN A 15 14.82 -17.05 4.34
C GLN A 15 13.32 -17.04 4.71
N VAL A 16 12.98 -17.36 5.95
CA VAL A 16 11.62 -17.26 6.49
C VAL A 16 11.09 -15.82 6.38
N LEU A 17 11.87 -14.83 6.82
CA LEU A 17 11.45 -13.42 6.74
C LEU A 17 11.26 -12.97 5.29
N LEU A 18 12.14 -13.40 4.38
CA LEU A 18 12.02 -13.11 2.96
C LEU A 18 10.77 -13.75 2.35
N MET A 19 10.48 -15.02 2.66
CA MET A 19 9.25 -15.70 2.24
C MET A 19 8.00 -14.98 2.75
N ARG A 20 7.98 -14.58 4.03
CA ARG A 20 6.88 -13.82 4.63
C ARG A 20 6.65 -12.49 3.91
N ALA A 21 7.71 -11.75 3.60
CA ALA A 21 7.62 -10.46 2.90
C ALA A 21 7.13 -10.61 1.44
N LEU A 22 7.64 -11.62 0.72
CA LEU A 22 7.19 -11.93 -0.64
C LEU A 22 5.74 -12.40 -0.66
N HIS A 23 5.34 -13.23 0.29
CA HIS A 23 3.96 -13.69 0.42
C HIS A 23 2.99 -12.56 0.80
N ALA A 24 3.36 -11.71 1.77
CA ALA A 24 2.58 -10.53 2.15
C ALA A 24 2.42 -9.52 1.00
N SER A 25 3.37 -9.48 0.06
CA SER A 25 3.29 -8.66 -1.15
C SER A 25 2.57 -9.34 -2.33
N GLY A 26 1.98 -10.53 -2.12
CA GLY A 26 1.26 -11.28 -3.14
C GLY A 26 2.16 -12.02 -4.14
N ARG A 27 3.47 -12.02 -3.92
CA ARG A 27 4.50 -12.68 -4.76
C ARG A 27 4.72 -14.12 -4.28
N THR A 28 3.64 -14.89 -4.21
CA THR A 28 3.64 -16.27 -3.70
C THR A 28 4.60 -17.18 -4.47
N ALA A 29 4.67 -17.06 -5.81
CA ALA A 29 5.58 -17.86 -6.63
C ALA A 29 7.05 -17.64 -6.22
N GLU A 30 7.44 -16.39 -6.00
CA GLU A 30 8.80 -16.03 -5.58
C GLU A 30 9.10 -16.47 -4.14
N ALA A 31 8.10 -16.42 -3.25
CA ALA A 31 8.22 -16.99 -1.91
C ALA A 31 8.49 -18.52 -1.96
N LEU A 32 7.85 -19.25 -2.88
CA LEU A 32 8.10 -20.69 -3.07
C LEU A 32 9.46 -20.98 -3.70
N GLU A 33 9.96 -20.10 -4.57
CA GLU A 33 11.31 -20.19 -5.13
C GLU A 33 12.38 -20.02 -4.04
N VAL A 34 12.18 -19.11 -3.08
CA VAL A 34 13.08 -18.94 -1.93
C VAL A 34 13.18 -20.22 -1.11
N TYR A 35 12.05 -20.87 -0.79
CA TYR A 35 12.05 -22.17 -0.11
C TYR A 35 12.82 -23.23 -0.89
N THR A 36 12.54 -23.34 -2.19
CA THR A 36 13.16 -24.34 -3.06
C THR A 36 14.67 -24.15 -3.10
N ARG A 37 15.15 -22.91 -3.25
CA ARG A 37 16.58 -22.58 -3.24
C ARG A 37 17.22 -22.91 -1.88
N ALA A 38 16.61 -22.48 -0.78
CA ALA A 38 17.12 -22.73 0.56
C ALA A 38 17.23 -24.24 0.86
N ARG A 39 16.20 -25.02 0.50
CA ARG A 39 16.21 -26.47 0.63
C ARG A 39 17.34 -27.12 -0.17
N THR A 40 17.49 -26.76 -1.45
CA THR A 40 18.56 -27.32 -2.29
C THR A 40 19.93 -27.03 -1.69
N THR A 41 20.18 -25.79 -1.25
CA THR A 41 21.48 -25.41 -0.65
C THR A 41 21.74 -26.15 0.67
N LEU A 42 20.75 -26.28 1.56
CA LEU A 42 20.92 -27.02 2.82
C LEU A 42 21.21 -28.51 2.59
N GLN A 43 20.55 -29.11 1.60
CA GLN A 43 20.77 -30.51 1.25
C GLN A 43 22.12 -30.74 0.58
N GLU A 44 22.54 -29.87 -0.33
CA GLU A 44 23.81 -30.01 -1.07
C GLU A 44 25.03 -29.71 -0.19
N GLU A 45 24.98 -28.64 0.61
CA GLU A 45 26.14 -28.16 1.36
C GLU A 45 26.24 -28.74 2.77
N LEU A 46 25.11 -29.04 3.42
CA LEU A 46 25.08 -29.50 4.81
C LEU A 46 24.45 -30.90 4.98
N GLY A 47 23.79 -31.44 3.95
CA GLY A 47 23.05 -32.70 4.05
C GLY A 47 21.87 -32.64 5.04
N LEU A 48 21.40 -31.43 5.35
CA LEU A 48 20.33 -31.19 6.31
C LEU A 48 19.03 -30.87 5.58
N ASP A 49 17.91 -31.27 6.19
CA ASP A 49 16.60 -30.80 5.77
C ASP A 49 16.31 -29.39 6.34
N PRO A 50 15.44 -28.60 5.69
CA PRO A 50 15.00 -27.31 6.21
C PRO A 50 14.44 -27.42 7.62
N GLY A 51 14.78 -26.49 8.49
CA GLY A 51 14.22 -26.33 9.83
C GLY A 51 12.71 -26.08 9.84
N GLU A 52 12.09 -26.35 10.97
CA GLU A 52 10.63 -26.36 11.16
C GLU A 52 9.99 -25.01 10.77
N GLU A 53 10.59 -23.88 11.15
CA GLU A 53 10.06 -22.55 10.83
C GLU A 53 9.97 -22.28 9.32
N LEU A 54 10.94 -22.78 8.54
CA LEU A 54 11.00 -22.64 7.09
C LEU A 54 9.99 -23.55 6.39
N GLN A 55 9.78 -24.77 6.93
CA GLN A 55 8.74 -25.69 6.46
C GLN A 55 7.34 -25.17 6.75
N GLU A 56 7.10 -24.61 7.94
CA GLU A 56 5.81 -24.04 8.33
C GLU A 56 5.43 -22.86 7.44
N GLU A 57 6.38 -21.97 7.12
CA GLU A 57 6.14 -20.85 6.21
C GLU A 57 5.83 -21.35 4.79
N HIS A 58 6.52 -22.37 4.30
CA HIS A 58 6.20 -22.98 3.00
C HIS A 58 4.76 -23.52 2.93
N VAL A 59 4.34 -24.28 3.94
CA VAL A 59 2.96 -24.79 4.03
C VAL A 59 1.95 -23.63 4.10
N ARG A 60 2.29 -22.55 4.80
CA ARG A 60 1.45 -21.36 4.92
C ARG A 60 1.26 -20.64 3.59
N VAL A 61 2.35 -20.45 2.85
CA VAL A 61 2.34 -19.85 1.51
C VAL A 61 1.49 -20.70 0.56
N LEU A 62 1.67 -22.02 0.57
CA LEU A 62 0.86 -22.95 -0.22
C LEU A 62 -0.64 -22.91 0.16
N ALA A 63 -0.94 -22.71 1.44
CA ALA A 63 -2.30 -22.58 1.96
C ALA A 63 -2.91 -21.19 1.77
N GLY A 64 -2.17 -20.22 1.21
CA GLY A 64 -2.62 -18.83 1.05
C GLY A 64 -2.87 -18.10 2.38
N ARG A 65 -2.26 -18.54 3.48
CA ARG A 65 -2.49 -17.98 4.82
C ARG A 65 -1.57 -16.78 5.08
N PRO A 66 -2.02 -15.71 5.76
CA PRO A 66 -1.18 -14.56 6.08
C PRO A 66 -0.04 -14.93 7.07
N PRO A 67 1.11 -14.22 7.02
CA PRO A 67 2.28 -14.54 7.85
C PRO A 67 2.01 -14.33 9.36
N PRO A 68 2.62 -15.15 10.24
CA PRO A 68 2.45 -15.07 11.69
C PRO A 68 3.26 -13.90 12.25
N GLY A 69 2.67 -13.11 13.15
CA GLY A 69 3.35 -11.93 13.69
C GLY A 69 3.40 -10.75 12.74
N ALA A 70 2.56 -10.73 11.70
CA ALA A 70 2.04 -9.48 11.16
C ALA A 70 1.20 -8.80 12.26
N VAL A 71 1.87 -8.34 13.32
CA VAL A 71 1.53 -7.06 13.91
C VAL A 71 1.51 -6.13 12.69
N ARG A 72 0.39 -5.46 12.45
CA ARG A 72 0.42 -4.24 11.65
C ARG A 72 1.41 -3.35 12.40
N ASP A 73 2.71 -3.45 12.10
CA ASP A 73 3.68 -2.48 12.56
C ASP A 73 3.08 -1.16 12.12
N ASP A 74 2.86 -0.28 13.09
CA ASP A 74 2.32 1.06 12.94
C ASP A 74 3.23 1.84 11.98
N VAL A 75 3.13 1.58 10.68
CA VAL A 75 3.19 2.65 9.71
C VAL A 75 1.99 3.50 10.10
N ALA A 76 2.26 4.56 10.89
CA ALA A 76 1.24 5.51 11.31
C ALA A 76 0.36 5.78 10.09
N SER A 77 -0.91 5.37 10.19
CA SER A 77 -1.82 5.37 9.05
C SER A 77 -1.74 6.74 8.38
N PRO A 78 -1.48 6.81 7.05
CA PRO A 78 -1.18 8.07 6.40
C PRO A 78 -2.21 9.14 6.75
N ALA A 79 -1.78 10.36 7.08
CA ALA A 79 -2.67 11.47 7.42
C ALA A 79 -2.30 12.68 6.55
N GLN A 80 -2.47 12.54 5.23
CA GLN A 80 -1.90 13.46 4.25
C GLN A 80 -2.85 14.57 3.81
N LEU A 81 -4.06 14.63 4.36
CA LEU A 81 -5.01 15.67 4.00
C LEU A 81 -4.39 17.04 4.32
N PRO A 82 -4.34 17.96 3.33
CA PRO A 82 -4.09 19.37 3.58
C PRO A 82 -5.00 19.92 4.68
N SER A 83 -4.61 21.05 5.27
CA SER A 83 -5.40 21.72 6.30
C SER A 83 -6.84 21.90 5.86
N SER A 84 -7.78 21.65 6.79
CA SER A 84 -9.20 21.83 6.50
C SER A 84 -9.47 23.28 6.08
N PRO A 85 -10.15 23.52 4.95
CA PRO A 85 -10.43 24.87 4.48
C PRO A 85 -11.35 25.58 5.48
N ALA A 86 -10.94 26.77 5.93
CA ALA A 86 -11.75 27.61 6.80
C ALA A 86 -12.88 28.28 6.00
N GLY A 87 -14.08 28.37 6.59
CA GLY A 87 -15.17 29.19 6.05
C GLY A 87 -15.94 28.58 4.88
N LEU A 88 -16.04 27.25 4.78
CA LEU A 88 -16.95 26.62 3.82
C LEU A 88 -18.40 26.89 4.25
N ILE A 89 -19.17 27.64 3.45
CA ILE A 89 -20.55 28.04 3.73
C ILE A 89 -21.45 27.53 2.60
N GLY A 90 -22.58 26.91 2.95
CA GLY A 90 -23.65 26.58 1.99
C GLY A 90 -23.30 25.45 1.03
N ARG A 91 -22.45 24.51 1.46
CA ARG A 91 -22.03 23.34 0.67
C ARG A 91 -22.58 22.02 1.20
N GLU A 92 -23.51 22.11 2.14
CA GLU A 92 -24.17 20.95 2.75
C GLU A 92 -24.85 20.04 1.70
N PRO A 93 -25.53 20.55 0.65
CA PRO A 93 -26.09 19.70 -0.40
C PRO A 93 -25.03 18.90 -1.15
N GLU A 94 -23.94 19.55 -1.59
CA GLU A 94 -22.88 18.89 -2.34
C GLU A 94 -22.12 17.86 -1.48
N LEU A 95 -21.93 18.14 -0.19
CA LEU A 95 -21.34 17.18 0.74
C LEU A 95 -22.24 15.95 0.95
N ALA A 96 -23.57 16.13 0.95
CA ALA A 96 -24.53 15.04 1.02
C ALA A 96 -24.53 14.17 -0.26
N GLU A 97 -24.35 14.79 -1.42
CA GLU A 97 -24.16 14.05 -2.69
C GLU A 97 -22.89 13.19 -2.66
N ILE A 98 -21.78 13.73 -2.13
CA ILE A 98 -20.55 12.94 -1.95
C ILE A 98 -20.81 11.78 -0.98
N ASP A 99 -21.52 12.01 0.12
CA ASP A 99 -21.89 10.96 1.08
C ASP A 99 -22.71 9.83 0.46
N GLU A 100 -23.67 10.16 -0.41
CA GLU A 100 -24.52 9.18 -1.08
C GLU A 100 -23.68 8.30 -2.04
N VAL A 101 -22.85 8.93 -2.86
CA VAL A 101 -21.93 8.24 -3.78
C VAL A 101 -20.93 7.38 -2.98
N MET A 102 -20.42 7.93 -1.88
CA MET A 102 -19.44 7.27 -1.02
C MET A 102 -20.09 6.40 0.06
N GLY A 103 -21.37 6.03 -0.04
CA GLY A 103 -22.13 5.26 0.96
C GLY A 103 -22.39 3.78 0.65
N SER A 104 -22.36 3.34 -0.62
CA SER A 104 -22.74 1.97 -1.08
C SER A 104 -21.64 1.17 -1.86
N GLY A 105 -21.27 -0.06 -1.45
CA GLY A 105 -20.23 -0.93 -2.09
C GLY A 105 -18.79 -0.94 -1.50
N ASP A 106 -17.89 -1.80 -2.00
CA ASP A 106 -16.54 -2.06 -1.41
C ASP A 106 -15.42 -1.13 -1.91
N THR A 107 -15.52 -0.57 -3.12
CA THR A 107 -14.56 0.42 -3.67
C THR A 107 -15.33 1.46 -4.47
N ARG A 108 -15.16 2.75 -4.13
CA ARG A 108 -15.96 3.87 -4.67
C ARG A 108 -15.06 4.95 -5.23
N ILE A 109 -15.46 5.52 -6.36
CA ILE A 109 -14.80 6.66 -6.98
C ILE A 109 -15.86 7.75 -7.10
N CYS A 110 -15.62 8.88 -6.44
CA CYS A 110 -16.43 10.10 -6.58
C CYS A 110 -15.64 11.11 -7.40
N VAL A 111 -16.23 11.63 -8.47
CA VAL A 111 -15.61 12.66 -9.31
C VAL A 111 -16.36 13.97 -9.10
N VAL A 112 -15.71 14.94 -8.47
CA VAL A 112 -16.28 16.28 -8.25
C VAL A 112 -15.96 17.16 -9.46
N THR A 113 -16.99 17.58 -10.18
CA THR A 113 -16.86 18.42 -11.39
C THR A 113 -17.47 19.81 -11.18
N GLY A 114 -17.08 20.78 -12.00
CA GLY A 114 -17.50 22.18 -11.86
C GLY A 114 -16.47 23.16 -12.40
N THR A 115 -16.85 24.43 -12.48
CA THR A 115 -16.00 25.50 -13.04
C THR A 115 -14.69 25.68 -12.27
N ALA A 116 -13.68 26.25 -12.93
CA ALA A 116 -12.42 26.58 -12.26
C ALA A 116 -12.68 27.59 -11.12
N GLY A 117 -12.01 27.43 -9.98
CA GLY A 117 -12.16 28.32 -8.83
C GLY A 117 -13.43 28.17 -7.99
N VAL A 118 -14.39 27.30 -8.37
CA VAL A 118 -15.65 27.11 -7.61
C VAL A 118 -15.47 26.47 -6.22
N GLY A 119 -14.24 26.01 -5.89
CA GLY A 119 -13.91 25.43 -4.60
C GLY A 119 -14.09 23.91 -4.51
N LYS A 120 -13.99 23.16 -5.63
CA LYS A 120 -14.12 21.69 -5.65
C LYS A 120 -13.17 21.00 -4.66
N THR A 121 -11.89 21.36 -4.72
CA THR A 121 -10.88 20.83 -3.79
C THR A 121 -11.20 21.18 -2.35
N ALA A 122 -11.72 22.39 -2.08
CA ALA A 122 -12.12 22.78 -0.74
C ALA A 122 -13.32 21.95 -0.23
N ALA A 123 -14.32 21.69 -1.09
CA ALA A 123 -15.45 20.82 -0.74
C ALA A 123 -15.00 19.38 -0.49
N ALA A 124 -14.16 18.81 -1.36
CA ALA A 124 -13.65 17.45 -1.21
C ALA A 124 -12.76 17.31 0.05
N LEU A 125 -11.92 18.30 0.35
CA LEU A 125 -11.13 18.33 1.59
C LEU A 125 -12.02 18.44 2.83
N ALA A 126 -13.02 19.32 2.81
CA ALA A 126 -13.95 19.46 3.93
C ALA A 126 -14.73 18.17 4.18
N TRP A 127 -15.17 17.48 3.13
CA TRP A 127 -15.78 16.16 3.21
C TRP A 127 -14.81 15.14 3.84
N ALA A 128 -13.57 15.07 3.33
CA ALA A 128 -12.55 14.14 3.80
C ALA A 128 -12.24 14.34 5.29
N HIS A 129 -12.16 15.60 5.75
CA HIS A 129 -11.99 15.92 7.18
C HIS A 129 -13.19 15.48 8.02
N ARG A 130 -14.43 15.67 7.55
CA ARG A 130 -15.65 15.24 8.26
C ARG A 130 -15.75 13.71 8.38
N ARG A 131 -15.28 12.97 7.37
CA ARG A 131 -15.34 11.50 7.32
C ARG A 131 -14.01 10.82 7.68
N ARG A 132 -13.03 11.55 8.22
CA ARG A 132 -11.69 11.02 8.51
C ARG A 132 -11.71 9.73 9.33
N THR A 133 -12.60 9.65 10.31
CA THR A 133 -12.76 8.47 11.19
C THR A 133 -13.29 7.24 10.46
N ASP A 134 -13.92 7.40 9.30
CA ASP A 134 -14.40 6.30 8.46
C ASP A 134 -13.24 5.63 7.68
N PHE A 135 -12.04 6.21 7.73
CA PHE A 135 -10.84 5.71 7.06
C PHE A 135 -9.71 5.54 8.08
N PRO A 136 -9.85 4.57 9.01
CA PRO A 136 -8.89 4.36 10.09
C PRO A 136 -7.51 3.93 9.58
N ASP A 137 -7.44 3.32 8.40
CA ASP A 137 -6.19 2.83 7.81
C ASP A 137 -5.45 3.90 6.98
N GLY A 138 -6.00 5.11 6.88
CA GLY A 138 -5.29 6.30 6.38
C GLY A 138 -6.04 7.13 5.33
N GLN A 139 -5.49 8.32 5.10
CA GLN A 139 -5.87 9.26 4.04
C GLN A 139 -4.62 9.66 3.24
N LEU A 140 -4.68 9.40 1.94
CA LEU A 140 -3.66 9.75 0.96
C LEU A 140 -4.12 10.94 0.13
N PHE A 141 -3.22 11.87 -0.14
CA PHE A 141 -3.49 13.05 -0.95
C PHE A 141 -2.38 13.25 -1.96
N VAL A 142 -2.75 13.50 -3.21
CA VAL A 142 -1.84 14.02 -4.24
C VAL A 142 -2.54 15.14 -4.98
N ASP A 143 -1.82 16.22 -5.24
CA ASP A 143 -2.26 17.24 -6.18
C ASP A 143 -1.77 16.84 -7.57
N LEU A 144 -2.68 16.47 -8.47
CA LEU A 144 -2.33 16.09 -9.85
C LEU A 144 -1.90 17.27 -10.73
N ARG A 145 -2.06 18.51 -10.27
CA ARG A 145 -1.64 19.74 -10.97
C ARG A 145 -2.23 19.88 -12.38
N GLY A 146 -3.40 19.28 -12.64
CA GLY A 146 -4.03 19.28 -13.96
C GLY A 146 -4.57 20.64 -14.43
N PHE A 147 -4.60 21.64 -13.55
CA PHE A 147 -5.13 23.00 -13.82
C PHE A 147 -4.17 24.12 -13.39
N SER A 148 -2.88 23.83 -13.15
CA SER A 148 -1.84 24.83 -12.85
C SER A 148 -0.89 25.01 -14.05
N ASP A 149 -0.08 26.07 -14.03
CA ASP A 149 0.99 26.30 -15.01
C ASP A 149 2.19 25.35 -14.82
N GLU A 150 2.16 24.50 -13.78
CA GLU A 150 3.20 23.52 -13.48
C GLU A 150 3.02 22.24 -14.30
N ARG A 151 4.08 21.42 -14.36
CA ARG A 151 4.01 20.12 -15.02
C ARG A 151 3.02 19.21 -14.25
N PRO A 152 2.04 18.58 -14.92
CA PRO A 152 1.15 17.61 -14.31
C PRO A 152 1.93 16.48 -13.66
N THR A 153 1.43 15.98 -12.53
CA THR A 153 2.07 14.87 -11.82
C THR A 153 1.95 13.60 -12.65
N GLU A 154 3.09 12.95 -12.92
CA GLU A 154 3.10 11.68 -13.65
C GLU A 154 2.50 10.58 -12.75
N PRO A 155 1.67 9.65 -13.27
CA PRO A 155 1.05 8.60 -12.46
C PRO A 155 2.05 7.75 -11.66
N ILE A 156 3.25 7.55 -12.22
CA ILE A 156 4.32 6.78 -11.60
C ILE A 156 4.94 7.50 -10.39
N GLU A 157 4.91 8.84 -10.37
CA GLU A 157 5.37 9.68 -9.27
C GLU A 157 4.32 9.73 -8.16
N ALA A 158 3.04 9.90 -8.53
CA ALA A 158 1.92 9.85 -7.57
C ALA A 158 1.87 8.51 -6.82
N LEU A 159 1.99 7.40 -7.55
CA LEU A 159 2.04 6.07 -6.93
C LEU A 159 3.27 5.87 -6.04
N ALA A 160 4.44 6.39 -6.43
CA ALA A 160 5.62 6.31 -5.57
C ALA A 160 5.42 7.08 -4.26
N ALA A 161 4.79 8.25 -4.31
CA ALA A 161 4.46 9.01 -3.10
C ALA A 161 3.52 8.22 -2.18
N PHE A 162 2.46 7.61 -2.73
CA PHE A 162 1.55 6.78 -1.95
C PHE A 162 2.22 5.56 -1.34
N LEU A 163 3.04 4.83 -2.13
CA LEU A 163 3.74 3.65 -1.66
C LEU A 163 4.72 3.98 -0.52
N ARG A 164 5.46 5.09 -0.62
CA ARG A 164 6.31 5.56 0.49
C ARG A 164 5.53 5.84 1.76
N SER A 165 4.36 6.44 1.59
CA SER A 165 3.47 6.77 2.70
C SER A 165 2.89 5.53 3.36
N LEU A 166 2.73 4.45 2.60
CA LEU A 166 2.31 3.14 3.08
C LEU A 166 3.48 2.29 3.64
N GLY A 167 4.70 2.86 3.71
CA GLY A 167 5.87 2.24 4.33
C GLY A 167 6.84 1.55 3.37
N ILE A 168 6.69 1.73 2.05
CA ILE A 168 7.64 1.20 1.06
C ILE A 168 8.82 2.16 0.92
N ASP A 169 10.02 1.70 1.26
CA ASP A 169 11.24 2.47 1.08
C ASP A 169 11.68 2.52 -0.40
N ASP A 170 12.68 3.35 -0.71
CA ASP A 170 13.19 3.49 -2.07
C ASP A 170 13.88 2.20 -2.58
N GLU A 171 14.41 1.36 -1.68
CA GLU A 171 15.00 0.05 -2.03
C GLU A 171 13.92 -0.94 -2.48
N GLY A 172 12.76 -0.98 -1.81
CA GLY A 172 11.62 -1.85 -2.14
C GLY A 172 10.71 -1.31 -3.26
N MET A 173 11.00 -0.13 -3.81
CA MET A 173 10.16 0.53 -4.81
C MET A 173 10.30 -0.12 -6.20
N PRO A 174 9.22 -0.69 -6.78
CA PRO A 174 9.29 -1.23 -8.14
C PRO A 174 9.65 -0.14 -9.17
N PRO A 175 10.38 -0.45 -10.24
CA PRO A 175 10.79 0.56 -11.22
C PRO A 175 9.65 0.98 -12.16
N GLY A 176 8.66 0.12 -12.39
CA GLY A 176 7.61 0.32 -13.37
C GLY A 176 6.24 0.70 -12.77
N LEU A 177 5.43 1.34 -13.61
CA LEU A 177 4.09 1.83 -13.24
C LEU A 177 3.12 0.68 -12.95
N ALA A 178 3.20 -0.41 -13.73
CA ALA A 178 2.29 -1.54 -13.58
C ALA A 178 2.52 -2.27 -12.24
N GLU A 179 3.79 -2.46 -11.88
CA GLU A 179 4.24 -3.08 -10.65
C GLU A 179 3.88 -2.21 -9.43
N ARG A 180 4.12 -0.90 -9.49
CA ARG A 180 3.67 0.04 -8.45
C ARG A 180 2.15 0.03 -8.28
N SER A 181 1.40 -0.04 -9.38
CA SER A 181 -0.06 -0.11 -9.34
C SER A 181 -0.56 -1.41 -8.69
N ALA A 182 0.08 -2.54 -9.00
CA ALA A 182 -0.23 -3.83 -8.39
C ALA A 182 0.08 -3.82 -6.88
N LEU A 183 1.27 -3.34 -6.50
CA LEU A 183 1.68 -3.23 -5.11
C LEU A 183 0.73 -2.32 -4.32
N PHE A 184 0.36 -1.17 -4.88
CA PHE A 184 -0.60 -0.26 -4.26
C PHE A 184 -1.93 -0.95 -3.99
N ARG A 185 -2.51 -1.64 -5.00
CA ARG A 185 -3.76 -2.39 -4.83
C ARG A 185 -3.65 -3.45 -3.72
N SER A 186 -2.55 -4.20 -3.67
CA SER A 186 -2.32 -5.21 -2.62
C SER A 186 -2.29 -4.59 -1.22
N LEU A 187 -1.64 -3.43 -1.06
CA LEU A 187 -1.53 -2.75 0.23
C LEU A 187 -2.87 -2.17 0.72
N VAL A 188 -3.73 -1.72 -0.19
CA VAL A 188 -5.03 -1.11 0.18
C VAL A 188 -6.22 -2.08 0.17
N ALA A 189 -6.06 -3.30 -0.36
CA ALA A 189 -7.17 -4.24 -0.59
C ALA A 189 -8.02 -4.55 0.66
N GLU A 190 -7.40 -4.63 1.84
CA GLU A 190 -8.08 -4.93 3.11
C GLU A 190 -8.07 -3.73 4.08
N ARG A 191 -7.82 -2.53 3.54
CA ARG A 191 -7.70 -1.30 4.33
C ARG A 191 -8.77 -0.31 3.92
N ARG A 192 -9.36 0.35 4.91
CA ARG A 192 -10.24 1.49 4.72
C ARG A 192 -9.39 2.75 4.56
N VAL A 193 -8.94 3.00 3.33
CA VAL A 193 -8.12 4.16 2.96
C VAL A 193 -8.92 5.12 2.08
N LEU A 194 -8.80 6.42 2.35
CA LEU A 194 -9.26 7.46 1.46
C LEU A 194 -8.13 7.91 0.54
N VAL A 195 -8.39 7.98 -0.78
CA VAL A 195 -7.48 8.59 -1.75
C VAL A 195 -8.15 9.83 -2.32
N LEU A 196 -7.49 10.99 -2.16
CA LEU A 196 -7.92 12.26 -2.73
C LEU A 196 -6.89 12.72 -3.77
N LEU A 197 -7.37 13.06 -4.97
CA LEU A 197 -6.58 13.42 -6.15
C LEU A 197 -6.84 14.87 -6.60
#